data_AF-A0A937C0K8-F1
#
_entry.id   AF-A0A937C0K8-F1
#
_cell.length_a   1.000
_cell.length_b   1.000
_cell.length_c   1.000
_cell.angle_alpha   90.00
_cell.angle_beta   90.00
_cell.angle_gamma   90.00
#
_symmetry.space_group_name_H-M   'P 1'
#
loop_
_entity.id
_entity.type
_entity.pdbx_description
1 polymer ?
#
loop_
_entity_poly.entity_id
_entity_poly.type
_entity_poly.pdbx_seq_one_letter_code
_entity_poly.pdbx_strand_id
1 'polypeptide(L)'
;MARTHHRKKHKSHLQQFKHSHDLADSRESNSGKATIVFGIGGALFGFAIVYFATSGSIPWIIAGALAGGVIGYVIGKKIDNG
;
A
#
# COMPACT_ATOMS: atom_id res chain seq x y z
N MET A 1 7.98 36.50 37.20
CA MET A 1 8.05 36.19 35.76
C MET A 1 6.65 35.76 35.29
N ALA A 2 5.90 36.65 34.65
CA ALA A 2 4.56 36.35 34.16
C ALA A 2 4.64 35.39 32.97
N ARG A 3 4.28 34.12 33.18
CA ARG A 3 4.21 33.11 32.10
C ARG A 3 2.97 33.42 31.27
N THR A 4 3.16 33.87 30.04
CA THR A 4 2.07 34.19 29.11
C THR A 4 1.37 32.90 28.67
N HIS A 5 0.20 32.63 29.28
CA HIS A 5 -0.64 31.46 29.01
C HIS A 5 -1.28 31.44 27.60
N HIS A 6 -1.12 32.50 26.80
CA HIS A 6 -1.73 32.63 25.48
C HIS A 6 -0.97 31.93 24.33
N ARG A 7 0.32 31.59 24.50
CA ARG A 7 1.13 31.01 23.40
C ARG A 7 0.90 29.50 23.20
N LYS A 8 0.28 28.80 24.17
CA LYS A 8 0.12 27.34 24.10
C LYS A 8 -0.89 26.88 23.05
N LYS A 9 -2.02 27.59 22.89
CA LYS A 9 -3.09 27.17 21.97
C LYS A 9 -2.73 27.32 20.49
N HIS A 10 -1.82 28.24 20.16
CA HIS A 10 -1.42 28.44 18.76
C HIS A 10 -0.40 27.41 18.26
N LYS A 11 0.33 26.75 19.17
CA LYS A 11 1.28 25.68 18.82
C LYS A 11 0.60 24.34 18.59
N SER A 12 -0.50 24.04 19.30
CA SER A 12 -1.22 22.78 19.14
C SER A 12 -1.86 22.66 17.75
N HIS A 13 -2.38 23.76 17.18
CA HIS A 13 -2.95 23.73 15.83
C HIS A 13 -1.91 23.42 14.75
N LEU A 14 -0.69 23.97 14.88
CA LEU A 14 0.42 23.67 13.96
C LEU A 14 0.91 22.22 14.09
N GLN A 15 0.89 21.66 15.30
CA GLN A 15 1.23 20.25 15.52
C GLN A 15 0.20 19.30 14.90
N GLN A 16 -1.09 19.66 14.95
CA GLN A 16 -2.16 18.87 14.35
C GLN A 16 -2.05 18.81 12.82
N PHE A 17 -1.71 19.93 12.16
CA PHE A 17 -1.47 19.93 10.71
C PHE A 17 -0.27 19.07 10.30
N LYS A 18 0.81 19.07 11.11
CA LYS A 18 1.98 18.24 10.86
C LYS A 18 1.66 16.74 10.97
N HIS A 19 0.92 16.36 12.01
CA HIS A 19 0.49 14.96 12.19
C HIS A 19 -0.52 14.49 11.13
N SER A 20 -1.43 15.36 10.66
CA SER A 20 -2.42 14.96 9.64
C SER A 20 -1.79 14.70 8.27
N HIS A 21 -0.73 15.44 7.90
CA HIS A 21 0.00 15.18 6.67
C HIS A 21 0.90 13.94 6.80
N ASP A 22 1.51 13.75 7.98
CA ASP A 22 2.24 12.51 8.26
C ASP A 22 1.31 11.28 8.26
N LEU A 23 0.02 11.39 8.61
CA LEU A 23 -0.93 10.26 8.56
C LEU A 23 -1.42 9.91 7.14
N ALA A 24 -1.37 10.86 6.20
CA ALA A 24 -1.63 10.59 4.80
C ALA A 24 -0.42 9.92 4.12
N ASP A 25 0.80 10.33 4.48
CA ASP A 25 2.05 9.72 3.98
C ASP A 25 2.48 8.45 4.76
N SER A 26 2.07 8.26 6.02
CA SER A 26 2.50 7.10 6.84
C SER A 26 1.71 5.81 6.59
N ARG A 27 0.79 5.79 5.62
CA ARG A 27 0.39 4.51 4.98
C ARG A 27 1.43 4.00 3.97
N GLU A 28 2.42 4.81 3.59
CA GLU A 28 3.62 4.40 2.86
C GLU A 28 4.71 3.98 3.86
N SER A 29 4.46 2.92 4.62
CA SER A 29 5.54 2.28 5.37
C SER A 29 6.58 1.78 4.37
N ASN A 30 7.78 2.35 4.40
CA ASN A 30 8.94 1.98 3.56
C ASN A 30 9.40 0.51 3.72
N SER A 31 8.64 -0.36 4.41
CA SER A 31 8.94 -1.78 4.65
C SER A 31 8.06 -2.76 3.85
N GLY A 32 7.44 -2.32 2.75
CA GLY A 32 6.54 -3.15 1.95
C GLY A 32 6.47 -2.81 0.46
N LYS A 33 7.38 -1.97 -0.04
CA LYS A 33 7.27 -1.42 -1.40
C LYS A 33 7.41 -2.51 -2.45
N ALA A 34 8.34 -3.46 -2.28
CA ALA A 34 8.47 -4.56 -3.23
C ALA A 34 7.27 -5.51 -3.12
N THR A 35 6.78 -5.81 -1.91
CA THR A 35 5.56 -6.62 -1.70
C THR A 35 4.35 -6.04 -2.40
N ILE A 36 4.13 -4.74 -2.31
CA ILE A 36 3.01 -4.06 -2.95
C ILE A 36 3.20 -4.03 -4.48
N VAL A 37 4.38 -3.65 -4.97
CA VAL A 37 4.65 -3.56 -6.41
C VAL A 37 4.58 -4.93 -7.09
N PHE A 38 5.21 -5.96 -6.52
CA PHE A 38 5.15 -7.32 -7.07
C PHE A 38 3.78 -7.97 -6.85
N GLY A 39 3.08 -7.67 -5.74
CA GLY A 39 1.72 -8.13 -5.51
C GLY A 39 0.74 -7.58 -6.55
N ILE A 40 0.73 -6.27 -6.76
CA ILE A 40 -0.14 -5.61 -7.76
C ILE A 40 0.28 -6.01 -9.17
N GLY A 41 1.58 -5.99 -9.48
CA GLY A 41 2.11 -6.40 -10.78
C GLY A 41 1.79 -7.85 -11.11
N GLY A 42 1.97 -8.76 -10.16
CA GLY A 42 1.63 -10.18 -10.30
C GLY A 42 0.14 -10.42 -10.48
N ALA A 43 -0.71 -9.68 -9.74
CA ALA A 43 -2.17 -9.77 -9.89
C ALA A 43 -2.64 -9.30 -11.28
N LEU A 44 -2.13 -8.16 -11.78
CA LEU A 44 -2.46 -7.64 -13.10
C LEU A 44 -1.96 -8.55 -14.22
N PHE A 45 -0.74 -9.09 -14.08
CA PHE A 45 -0.17 -10.01 -15.06
C PHE A 45 -0.91 -11.36 -15.10
N GLY A 46 -1.23 -11.93 -13.93
CA GLY A 46 -2.04 -13.15 -13.82
C GLY A 46 -3.46 -12.97 -14.37
N PHE A 47 -4.07 -11.82 -14.08
CA PHE A 47 -5.35 -11.44 -14.68
C PHE A 47 -5.26 -11.36 -16.20
N ALA A 48 -4.25 -10.69 -16.74
CA ALA A 48 -4.07 -10.53 -18.19
C ALA A 48 -3.89 -11.88 -18.91
N ILE A 49 -3.05 -12.77 -18.38
CA ILE A 49 -2.84 -14.11 -18.93
C ILE A 49 -4.15 -14.89 -18.95
N VAL A 50 -4.84 -14.94 -17.81
CA VAL A 50 -6.03 -15.80 -17.68
C VAL A 50 -7.22 -15.22 -18.43
N TYR A 51 -7.36 -13.89 -18.50
CA TYR A 51 -8.34 -13.22 -19.35
C TYR A 51 -8.21 -13.65 -20.81
N PHE A 52 -6.98 -13.68 -21.33
CA PHE A 52 -6.72 -14.11 -22.71
C PHE A 52 -6.86 -15.62 -22.89
N ALA A 53 -6.45 -16.41 -21.90
CA ALA A 53 -6.46 -17.88 -21.98
C ALA A 53 -7.86 -18.50 -21.85
N THR A 54 -8.80 -17.85 -21.16
CA THR A 54 -10.11 -18.44 -20.84
C THR A 54 -11.29 -17.79 -21.55
N SER A 55 -11.00 -16.99 -22.59
CA SER A 55 -12.01 -16.35 -23.43
C SER A 55 -13.12 -15.61 -22.64
N GLY A 56 -12.78 -15.07 -21.46
CA GLY A 56 -13.73 -14.35 -20.61
C GLY A 56 -14.46 -15.18 -19.55
N SER A 57 -14.07 -16.43 -19.27
CA SER A 57 -14.67 -17.20 -18.15
C SER A 57 -14.35 -16.56 -16.79
N ILE A 58 -15.35 -15.90 -16.20
CA ILE A 58 -15.28 -15.23 -14.89
C ILE A 58 -14.63 -16.08 -13.77
N PRO A 59 -14.96 -17.38 -13.56
CA PRO A 59 -14.35 -18.15 -12.48
C PRO A 59 -12.83 -18.31 -12.65
N TRP A 60 -12.38 -18.44 -13.89
CA TRP A 60 -10.95 -18.58 -14.18
C TRP A 60 -10.21 -17.26 -13.97
N ILE A 61 -10.79 -16.14 -14.38
CA ILE A 61 -10.19 -14.81 -14.19
C ILE A 61 -9.93 -14.53 -12.70
N ILE A 62 -10.87 -14.88 -11.81
CA ILE A 62 -10.72 -14.74 -10.35
C ILE A 62 -9.58 -15.65 -9.86
N ALA A 63 -9.54 -16.91 -10.32
CA ALA A 63 -8.46 -17.84 -9.98
C ALA A 63 -7.08 -17.33 -10.43
N GLY A 64 -7.00 -16.75 -11.63
CA GLY A 64 -5.77 -16.16 -12.19
C GLY A 64 -5.26 -14.95 -11.41
N ALA A 65 -6.17 -14.04 -11.05
CA ALA A 65 -5.84 -12.86 -10.25
C ALA A 65 -5.37 -13.25 -8.84
N LEU A 66 -6.04 -14.22 -8.20
CA LEU A 66 -5.64 -14.74 -6.88
C LEU A 66 -4.29 -15.45 -6.95
N ALA A 67 -4.08 -16.33 -7.92
CA ALA A 67 -2.82 -17.04 -8.09
C ALA A 67 -1.66 -16.07 -8.37
N GLY A 68 -1.85 -15.12 -9.29
CA GLY A 68 -0.86 -14.09 -9.62
C GLY A 68 -0.54 -13.17 -8.44
N GLY A 69 -1.56 -12.77 -7.68
CA GLY A 69 -1.40 -11.95 -6.47
C GLY A 69 -0.66 -12.68 -5.35
N VAL A 70 -0.96 -13.97 -5.11
CA VAL A 70 -0.26 -14.78 -4.09
C VAL A 70 1.21 -14.97 -4.45
N ILE A 71 1.51 -15.31 -5.71
CA ILE A 71 2.89 -15.48 -6.19
C ILE A 71 3.65 -14.16 -6.08
N GLY A 72 3.05 -13.06 -6.56
CA GLY A 72 3.63 -11.72 -6.48
C GLY A 72 3.89 -11.26 -5.05
N TYR A 73 2.96 -11.54 -4.13
CA TYR A 73 3.09 -11.23 -2.71
C TYR A 73 4.24 -12.01 -2.06
N VAL A 74 4.37 -13.31 -2.33
CA VAL A 74 5.46 -14.13 -1.78
C VAL A 74 6.82 -13.65 -2.29
N ILE A 75 6.92 -13.31 -3.58
CA ILE A 75 8.16 -12.80 -4.19
C ILE A 75 8.52 -11.45 -3.58
N GLY A 76 7.59 -10.50 -3.54
CA GLY A 76 7.86 -9.18 -2.99
C GLY A 76 8.17 -9.21 -1.49
N LYS A 77 7.55 -10.11 -0.72
CA LYS A 77 7.88 -10.33 0.69
C LYS A 77 9.28 -10.90 0.89
N LYS A 78 9.77 -11.75 -0.02
CA LYS A 78 11.17 -12.21 0.02
C LYS A 78 12.16 -11.09 -0.29
N ILE A 79 11.81 -10.17 -1.19
CA ILE A 79 12.64 -9.02 -1.55
C ILE A 79 12.69 -7.98 -0.43
N ASP A 80 11.55 -7.69 0.21
CA ASP A 80 11.51 -6.73 1.34
C ASP A 80 12.21 -7.27 2.60
N ASN A 81 12.34 -8.60 2.75
CA ASN A 81 13.06 -9.24 3.86
C ASN A 81 14.53 -9.55 3.55
N GLY A 82 14.97 -9.33 2.30
CA GLY A 82 16.30 -9.67 1.80
C GLY A 82 17.33 -8.55 1.93
#